data_AF-A0A4V1IKB7-F1
#
_entry.id   AF-A0A4V1IKB7-F1
#
_cell.length_a   1.000
_cell.length_b   1.000
_cell.length_c   1.000
_cell.angle_alpha   90.00
_cell.angle_beta   90.00
_cell.angle_gamma   90.00
#
_symmetry.space_group_name_H-M   'P 1'
#
loop_
_entity.id
_entity.type
_entity.pdbx_description
1 polymer ?
#
loop_
_entity_poly.entity_id
_entity_poly.type
_entity_poly.pdbx_seq_one_letter_code
_entity_poly.pdbx_strand_id
1 'polypeptide(L)'
;MKKLFTSIYLLVLLNGCTLSMYTAELDALNSDGEPRKALLYWSKTDRLIGTSKAGPVILMTECSTRRLSFDETEARIIYRGEPGRDRIAGQNETIEDGTVCAKIETQLKLTELQAGELMLTMLCEAVYDEFSIQEGLYTPAYLKAREAPYLFDVQENTSWSLFGETPKAPEPPECK
;
A
#
# COMPACT_ATOMS: atom_id res chain seq x y z
N MET A 1 44.42 -23.00 32.42
CA MET A 1 42.94 -22.97 32.53
C MET A 1 42.50 -21.60 33.03
N LYS A 2 41.41 -21.06 32.46
CA LYS A 2 40.86 -19.69 32.63
C LYS A 2 41.51 -18.63 31.73
N LYS A 3 40.65 -17.87 31.03
CA LYS A 3 40.90 -16.70 30.15
C LYS A 3 40.80 -16.88 28.63
N LEU A 4 40.10 -17.92 28.13
CA LEU A 4 39.73 -17.97 26.70
C LEU A 4 38.22 -18.02 26.43
N PHE A 5 37.38 -17.85 27.45
CA PHE A 5 35.91 -18.04 27.32
C PHE A 5 35.10 -16.74 27.34
N THR A 6 35.74 -15.57 27.40
CA THR A 6 35.05 -14.29 27.65
C THR A 6 34.94 -13.35 26.45
N SER A 7 35.18 -13.82 25.21
CA SER A 7 35.06 -13.00 24.00
C SER A 7 33.93 -13.39 23.04
N ILE A 8 33.24 -14.52 23.27
CA ILE A 8 32.13 -14.96 22.39
C ILE A 8 30.76 -14.45 22.90
N TYR A 9 30.66 -14.03 24.16
CA TYR A 9 29.40 -13.55 24.75
C TYR A 9 29.02 -12.11 24.37
N LEU A 10 29.87 -11.38 23.64
CA LEU A 10 29.60 -10.01 23.17
C LEU A 10 29.09 -9.96 21.72
N LEU A 11 28.83 -11.10 21.09
CA LEU A 11 28.43 -11.23 19.67
C LEU A 11 26.95 -11.57 19.44
N VAL A 12 26.13 -11.70 20.49
CA VAL A 12 24.80 -12.35 20.41
C VAL A 12 23.60 -11.39 20.52
N LEU A 13 23.79 -10.06 20.46
CA LEU A 13 22.66 -9.11 20.53
C LEU A 13 22.56 -8.17 19.32
N LEU A 14 23.08 -8.58 18.16
CA LEU A 14 22.73 -7.95 16.90
C LEU A 14 21.37 -8.50 16.44
N ASN A 15 20.28 -7.95 17.01
CA ASN A 15 18.94 -8.05 16.42
C ASN A 15 18.88 -7.18 15.16
N GLY A 16 19.71 -7.52 14.16
CA GLY A 16 19.71 -6.85 12.87
C GLY A 16 18.32 -6.96 12.26
N CYS A 17 17.64 -5.83 12.10
CA CYS A 17 16.40 -5.73 11.35
C CYS A 17 16.75 -5.05 10.03
N THR A 18 16.48 -5.74 8.93
CA THR A 18 16.48 -5.14 7.61
C THR A 18 15.12 -4.50 7.40
N LEU A 19 15.13 -3.23 7.05
CA LEU A 19 13.92 -2.48 6.80
C LEU A 19 13.87 -2.10 5.33
N SER A 20 12.79 -2.48 4.67
CA SER A 20 12.57 -2.20 3.26
C SER A 20 11.33 -1.35 3.09
N MET A 21 11.45 -0.30 2.27
CA MET A 21 10.35 0.47 1.75
C MET A 21 10.16 0.10 0.27
N TYR A 22 8.94 -0.22 -0.10
CA TYR A 22 8.56 -0.55 -1.47
C TYR A 22 7.69 0.57 -2.01
N THR A 23 8.00 1.06 -3.20
CA THR A 23 7.29 2.18 -3.82
C THR A 23 7.13 1.94 -5.31
N ALA A 24 5.97 2.30 -5.86
CA ALA A 24 5.73 2.35 -7.28
C ALA A 24 4.87 3.58 -7.61
N GLU A 25 5.14 4.20 -8.76
CA GLU A 25 4.31 5.25 -9.33
C GLU A 25 3.73 4.79 -10.65
N LEU A 26 2.52 5.26 -10.96
CA LEU A 26 1.86 4.99 -12.23
C LEU A 26 1.03 6.19 -12.66
N ASP A 27 1.11 6.57 -13.92
CA ASP A 27 0.19 7.52 -14.53
C ASP A 27 -1.05 6.78 -15.05
N ALA A 28 -2.23 7.17 -14.57
CA ALA A 28 -3.49 6.51 -14.92
C ALA A 28 -4.68 7.46 -14.79
N LEU A 29 -5.84 7.03 -15.28
CA LEU A 29 -7.07 7.78 -15.05
C LEU A 29 -7.58 7.56 -13.62
N ASN A 30 -8.05 8.62 -12.97
CA ASN A 30 -8.89 8.53 -11.79
C ASN A 30 -10.36 8.23 -12.18
N SER A 31 -11.23 8.03 -11.20
CA SER A 31 -12.66 7.76 -11.41
C SER A 31 -13.42 8.91 -12.08
N ASP A 32 -12.86 10.13 -12.10
CA ASP A 32 -13.40 11.28 -12.84
C ASP A 32 -12.99 11.26 -14.33
N GLY A 33 -12.08 10.36 -14.70
CA GLY A 33 -11.53 10.29 -16.05
C GLY A 33 -10.37 11.26 -16.30
N GLU A 34 -9.80 11.85 -15.25
CA GLU A 34 -8.64 12.72 -15.35
C GLU A 34 -7.33 11.93 -15.23
N PRO A 35 -6.30 12.25 -16.03
CA PRO A 35 -4.98 11.66 -15.87
C PRO A 35 -4.34 12.18 -14.58
N ARG A 36 -4.02 11.24 -13.68
CA ARG A 36 -3.47 11.49 -12.35
C ARG A 36 -2.33 10.52 -12.07
N LYS A 37 -1.37 10.97 -11.27
CA LYS A 37 -0.35 10.09 -10.72
C LYS A 37 -0.92 9.27 -9.55
N ALA A 38 -0.67 7.97 -9.54
CA ALA A 38 -0.94 7.08 -8.43
C ALA A 38 0.37 6.62 -7.78
N LEU A 39 0.45 6.68 -6.45
CA LEU A 39 1.57 6.22 -5.65
C LEU A 39 1.12 5.02 -4.80
N LEU A 40 1.78 3.88 -5.02
CA LEU A 40 1.62 2.66 -4.23
C LEU A 40 2.85 2.48 -3.34
N TYR A 41 2.66 2.19 -2.05
CA TYR A 41 3.79 1.88 -1.17
C TYR A 41 3.43 0.96 -0.01
N TRP A 42 4.44 0.26 0.53
CA TRP A 42 4.36 -0.45 1.81
C TRP A 42 5.76 -0.59 2.41
N SER A 43 5.81 -0.96 3.69
CA SER A 43 7.07 -1.26 4.37
C SER A 43 7.09 -2.70 4.87
N LYS A 44 8.29 -3.28 4.89
CA LYS A 44 8.57 -4.61 5.41
C LYS A 44 9.77 -4.57 6.34
N THR A 45 9.68 -5.28 7.45
CA THR A 45 10.77 -5.50 8.38
C THR A 45 11.12 -6.98 8.40
N ASP A 46 12.30 -7.31 7.90
CA ASP A 46 12.88 -8.64 7.94
C ASP A 46 13.83 -8.75 9.14
N ARG A 47 13.61 -9.74 10.00
CA ARG A 47 14.46 -10.00 11.16
C ARG A 47 15.46 -11.08 10.83
N LEU A 48 16.71 -10.92 11.23
CA LEU A 48 17.74 -11.96 11.09
C LEU A 48 17.33 -13.27 11.80
N ILE A 49 16.63 -13.15 12.93
CA ILE A 49 16.07 -14.26 13.71
C ILE A 49 14.62 -13.91 14.07
N GLY A 50 13.67 -14.78 13.69
CA GLY A 50 12.24 -14.61 13.97
C GLY A 50 11.40 -14.38 12.72
N THR A 51 10.21 -13.83 12.90
CA THR A 51 9.22 -13.62 11.82
C THR A 51 9.34 -12.22 11.22
N SER A 52 9.32 -12.14 9.89
CA SER A 52 9.15 -10.88 9.16
C SER A 52 7.77 -10.28 9.41
N LYS A 53 7.67 -8.96 9.24
CA LYS A 53 6.41 -8.22 9.33
C LYS A 53 6.31 -7.27 8.15
N ALA A 54 5.09 -7.04 7.67
CA ALA A 54 4.80 -6.04 6.65
C ALA A 54 3.65 -5.15 7.12
N GLY A 55 3.71 -3.87 6.77
CA GLY A 55 2.58 -2.96 6.89
C GLY A 55 1.57 -3.18 5.75
N PRO A 56 0.39 -2.54 5.83
CA PRO A 56 -0.58 -2.57 4.74
C PRO A 56 0.00 -1.91 3.48
N VAL A 57 -0.49 -2.33 2.32
CA VAL A 57 -0.20 -1.62 1.06
C VAL A 57 -1.10 -0.39 1.00
N ILE A 58 -0.50 0.76 0.72
CA ILE A 58 -1.20 2.04 0.65
C ILE A 58 -1.19 2.52 -0.80
N LEU A 59 -2.37 2.87 -1.31
CA LEU A 59 -2.53 3.56 -2.58
C LEU A 59 -3.02 4.99 -2.33
N MET A 60 -2.32 5.94 -2.95
CA MET A 60 -2.69 7.35 -2.97
C MET A 60 -2.79 7.80 -4.42
N THR A 61 -3.76 8.65 -4.73
CA THR A 61 -3.92 9.24 -6.06
C THR A 61 -3.78 10.75 -5.95
N GLU A 62 -3.09 11.36 -6.91
CA GLU A 62 -2.94 12.80 -7.03
C GLU A 62 -4.31 13.50 -7.02
N CYS A 63 -4.39 14.61 -6.29
CA CYS A 63 -5.65 15.35 -6.06
C CYS A 63 -6.75 14.54 -5.34
N SER A 64 -6.46 13.34 -4.84
CA SER A 64 -7.44 12.55 -4.09
C SER A 64 -7.43 12.88 -2.61
N THR A 65 -8.61 13.01 -2.02
CA THR A 65 -8.79 13.01 -0.56
C THR A 65 -8.77 11.60 0.04
N ARG A 66 -8.67 10.57 -0.80
CA ARG A 66 -8.75 9.15 -0.38
C ARG A 66 -7.36 8.54 -0.26
N ARG A 67 -7.16 7.83 0.85
CA ARG A 67 -6.01 6.95 1.09
C ARG A 67 -6.54 5.52 1.20
N LEU A 68 -6.27 4.70 0.21
CA LEU A 68 -6.75 3.32 0.17
C LEU A 68 -5.74 2.42 0.90
N SER A 69 -6.18 1.76 1.96
CA SER A 69 -5.37 0.83 2.75
C SER A 69 -5.77 -0.60 2.41
N PHE A 70 -4.82 -1.40 1.95
CA PHE A 70 -5.03 -2.79 1.59
C PHE A 70 -4.53 -3.69 2.71
N ASP A 71 -5.46 -4.48 3.23
CA ASP A 71 -5.22 -5.39 4.34
C ASP A 71 -5.21 -6.85 3.88
N GLU A 72 -4.46 -7.66 4.61
CA GLU A 72 -4.40 -9.11 4.38
C GLU A 72 -5.67 -9.79 4.88
N THR A 73 -6.21 -10.69 4.07
CA THR A 73 -7.23 -11.67 4.47
C THR A 73 -6.68 -13.08 4.26
N GLU A 74 -7.39 -14.10 4.73
CA GLU A 74 -6.99 -15.50 4.55
C GLU A 74 -6.73 -15.88 3.08
N ALA A 75 -7.37 -15.19 2.13
CA ALA A 75 -7.34 -15.56 0.72
C ALA A 75 -6.56 -14.59 -0.18
N ARG A 76 -6.29 -13.34 0.24
CA ARG A 76 -5.75 -12.26 -0.62
C ARG A 76 -5.52 -10.97 0.15
N ILE A 77 -4.80 -10.03 -0.47
CA ILE A 77 -4.65 -8.64 -0.02
C ILE A 77 -5.70 -7.77 -0.72
N ILE A 78 -6.55 -7.08 0.05
CA ILE A 78 -7.72 -6.37 -0.49
C ILE A 78 -7.91 -5.00 0.13
N TYR A 79 -8.55 -4.13 -0.64
CA TYR A 79 -9.20 -2.93 -0.13
C TYR A 79 -10.71 -3.17 -0.05
N ARG A 80 -11.29 -2.89 1.11
CA ARG A 80 -12.75 -2.84 1.30
C ARG A 80 -13.18 -1.38 1.15
N GLY A 81 -14.15 -1.13 0.27
CA GLY A 81 -14.64 0.23 0.07
C GLY A 81 -15.45 0.73 1.26
N GLU A 82 -15.73 2.03 1.26
CA GLU A 82 -16.53 2.67 2.30
C GLU A 82 -18.00 2.82 1.85
N PRO A 83 -18.96 2.27 2.62
CA PRO A 83 -20.38 2.48 2.37
C PRO A 83 -20.74 3.96 2.31
N GLY A 84 -21.58 4.33 1.35
CA GLY A 84 -21.97 5.72 1.11
C GLY A 84 -20.94 6.56 0.32
N ARG A 85 -19.69 6.09 0.21
CA ARG A 85 -18.60 6.82 -0.47
C ARG A 85 -18.05 6.10 -1.70
N ASP A 86 -18.35 4.83 -1.83
CA ASP A 86 -17.91 3.98 -2.92
C ASP A 86 -19.11 3.23 -3.51
N ARG A 87 -19.03 2.94 -4.81
CA ARG A 87 -19.96 2.08 -5.53
C ARG A 87 -19.19 1.14 -6.45
N ILE A 88 -19.74 -0.03 -6.75
CA ILE A 88 -19.17 -0.89 -7.78
C ILE A 88 -19.29 -0.17 -9.12
N ALA A 89 -18.23 -0.19 -9.93
CA ALA A 89 -18.22 0.50 -11.21
C ALA A 89 -19.35 0.02 -12.12
N GLY A 90 -20.08 0.98 -12.70
CA GLY A 90 -21.25 0.71 -13.54
C GLY A 90 -22.55 0.41 -12.76
N GLN A 91 -22.51 0.39 -11.43
CA GLN A 91 -23.72 0.35 -10.59
C GLN A 91 -24.11 1.75 -10.12
N ASN A 92 -25.38 1.93 -9.76
CA ASN A 92 -25.89 3.21 -9.27
C ASN A 92 -25.95 3.28 -7.74
N GLU A 93 -26.01 2.14 -7.07
CA GLU A 93 -26.15 2.06 -5.62
C GLU A 93 -24.79 2.06 -4.93
N THR A 94 -24.75 2.64 -3.73
CA THR A 94 -23.56 2.59 -2.88
C THR A 94 -23.34 1.17 -2.38
N ILE A 95 -22.08 0.81 -2.13
CA ILE A 95 -21.74 -0.52 -1.63
C ILE A 95 -22.19 -0.73 -0.18
N GLU A 96 -22.39 -2.01 0.17
CA GLU A 96 -22.56 -2.46 1.56
C GLU A 96 -21.21 -2.59 2.27
N ASP A 97 -21.26 -2.62 3.61
CA ASP A 97 -20.07 -2.80 4.44
C ASP A 97 -19.35 -4.11 4.11
N GLY A 98 -18.02 -4.04 4.11
CA GLY A 98 -17.17 -5.19 3.80
C GLY A 98 -17.02 -5.52 2.30
N THR A 99 -17.68 -4.78 1.40
CA THR A 99 -17.55 -5.00 -0.06
C THR A 99 -16.12 -4.79 -0.54
N VAL A 100 -15.60 -5.75 -1.33
CA VAL A 100 -14.24 -5.70 -1.88
C VAL A 100 -14.19 -4.78 -3.09
N CYS A 101 -13.42 -3.70 -2.98
CA CYS A 101 -13.32 -2.67 -4.02
C CYS A 101 -12.00 -2.67 -4.78
N ALA A 102 -10.98 -3.32 -4.24
CA ALA A 102 -9.77 -3.63 -4.99
C ALA A 102 -9.04 -4.84 -4.41
N LYS A 103 -8.19 -5.46 -5.24
CA LYS A 103 -7.39 -6.62 -4.86
C LYS A 103 -6.02 -6.60 -5.53
N ILE A 104 -5.01 -7.01 -4.77
CA ILE A 104 -3.68 -7.31 -5.31
C ILE A 104 -3.67 -8.78 -5.74
N GLU A 105 -3.31 -9.04 -6.98
CA GLU A 105 -3.37 -10.39 -7.58
C GLU A 105 -2.03 -11.13 -7.48
N THR A 106 -0.92 -10.41 -7.28
CA THR A 106 0.44 -11.00 -7.35
C THR A 106 0.74 -11.94 -6.20
N GLN A 107 0.29 -11.64 -4.98
CA GLN A 107 0.54 -12.44 -3.78
C GLN A 107 -0.63 -12.41 -2.82
N LEU A 108 -0.69 -13.42 -1.94
CA LEU A 108 -1.76 -13.55 -0.95
C LEU A 108 -1.42 -12.88 0.38
N LYS A 109 -0.13 -12.75 0.71
CA LYS A 109 0.34 -12.21 1.99
C LYS A 109 1.23 -10.99 1.83
N LEU A 110 1.06 -10.02 2.72
CA LEU A 110 1.83 -8.77 2.72
C LEU A 110 3.33 -9.04 2.92
N THR A 111 3.70 -10.05 3.71
CA THR A 111 5.10 -10.42 3.94
C THR A 111 5.78 -11.09 2.74
N GLU A 112 5.00 -11.58 1.77
CA GLU A 112 5.48 -12.27 0.57
C GLU A 112 5.59 -11.32 -0.62
N LEU A 113 5.09 -10.08 -0.52
CA LEU A 113 5.29 -9.05 -1.53
C LEU A 113 6.77 -8.68 -1.66
N GLN A 114 7.19 -8.46 -2.90
CA GLN A 114 8.57 -8.14 -3.29
C GLN A 114 8.55 -7.03 -4.35
N ALA A 115 9.74 -6.47 -4.63
CA ALA A 115 9.93 -5.60 -5.79
C ALA A 115 9.68 -6.33 -7.12
N GLY A 116 9.40 -5.56 -8.17
CA GLY A 116 8.99 -6.04 -9.49
C GLY A 116 7.51 -5.76 -9.78
N GLU A 117 6.96 -6.50 -10.73
CA GLU A 117 5.60 -6.26 -11.21
C GLU A 117 4.54 -6.65 -10.18
N LEU A 118 3.70 -5.68 -9.80
CA LEU A 118 2.54 -5.86 -8.94
C LEU A 118 1.25 -5.57 -9.72
N MET A 119 0.34 -6.54 -9.72
CA MET A 119 -0.96 -6.48 -10.38
C MET A 119 -2.04 -6.04 -9.38
N LEU A 120 -2.66 -4.89 -9.63
CA LEU A 120 -3.75 -4.33 -8.83
C LEU A 120 -5.03 -4.22 -9.66
N THR A 121 -6.11 -4.84 -9.20
CA THR A 121 -7.43 -4.72 -9.83
C THR A 121 -8.33 -3.80 -9.01
N MET A 122 -8.88 -2.76 -9.65
CA MET A 122 -9.85 -1.83 -9.07
C MET A 122 -11.27 -2.17 -9.57
N LEU A 123 -12.22 -2.30 -8.66
CA LEU A 123 -13.61 -2.72 -8.93
C LEU A 123 -14.64 -1.63 -8.63
N CYS A 124 -14.34 -0.74 -7.69
CA CYS A 124 -15.22 0.36 -7.30
C CYS A 124 -14.73 1.70 -7.81
N GLU A 125 -15.63 2.67 -7.77
CA GLU A 125 -15.37 4.08 -8.00
C GLU A 125 -15.95 4.93 -6.87
N ALA A 126 -15.37 6.11 -6.68
CA ALA A 126 -15.84 7.05 -5.68
C ALA A 126 -17.23 7.60 -6.04
N VAL A 127 -18.06 7.78 -5.01
CA VAL A 127 -19.37 8.44 -5.10
C VAL A 127 -19.23 9.89 -4.66
N TYR A 128 -19.88 10.77 -5.40
CA TYR A 128 -20.03 12.18 -5.07
C TYR A 128 -21.36 12.38 -4.36
N ASP A 129 -21.31 12.89 -3.15
CA ASP A 129 -22.47 13.39 -2.42
C ASP A 129 -22.30 14.88 -2.07
N GLU A 130 -23.35 15.49 -1.51
CA GLU A 130 -23.35 16.90 -1.09
C GLU A 130 -22.35 17.23 0.03
N PHE A 131 -21.75 16.21 0.65
CA PHE A 131 -20.74 16.32 1.70
C PHE A 131 -19.34 15.93 1.21
N SER A 132 -19.20 15.60 -0.07
CA SER A 132 -17.93 15.25 -0.67
C SER A 132 -17.07 16.50 -0.71
N ILE A 133 -15.96 16.43 0.01
CA ILE A 133 -15.02 17.55 0.16
C ILE A 133 -14.45 17.88 -1.22
N GLN A 134 -15.02 18.90 -1.86
CA GLN A 134 -14.42 19.59 -3.00
C GLN A 134 -13.64 20.80 -2.44
N GLU A 135 -12.50 20.52 -1.81
CA GLU A 135 -11.59 21.55 -1.32
C GLU A 135 -10.68 21.99 -2.46
N GLY A 136 -11.10 23.00 -3.22
CA GLY A 136 -10.33 23.51 -4.35
C GLY A 136 -10.18 22.46 -5.46
N LEU A 137 -8.96 21.98 -5.69
CA LEU A 137 -8.65 20.99 -6.73
C LEU A 137 -8.81 19.54 -6.26
N TYR A 138 -9.08 19.30 -4.98
CA TYR A 138 -9.16 17.95 -4.43
C TYR A 138 -10.54 17.32 -4.67
N THR A 139 -10.55 16.02 -5.01
CA THR A 139 -11.77 15.22 -5.22
C THR A 139 -11.68 13.90 -4.45
N PRO A 140 -12.79 13.18 -4.19
CA PRO A 140 -12.74 11.82 -3.64
C PRO A 140 -12.29 10.78 -4.69
N ALA A 141 -12.06 11.16 -5.95
CA ALA A 141 -11.69 10.20 -6.97
C ALA A 141 -10.32 9.57 -6.69
N TYR A 142 -10.24 8.27 -6.93
CA TYR A 142 -8.99 7.50 -6.91
C TYR A 142 -8.88 6.75 -8.24
N LEU A 143 -7.88 5.88 -8.35
CA LEU A 143 -7.62 5.07 -9.54
C LEU A 143 -8.91 4.44 -10.12
N LYS A 144 -9.16 4.66 -11.41
CA LYS A 144 -10.39 4.23 -12.08
C LYS A 144 -10.58 2.70 -12.05
N ALA A 145 -11.81 2.24 -11.85
CA ALA A 145 -12.12 0.83 -12.05
C ALA A 145 -12.02 0.43 -13.53
N ARG A 146 -11.46 -0.76 -13.80
CA ARG A 146 -11.35 -1.32 -15.16
C ARG A 146 -11.17 -2.84 -15.11
N GLU A 147 -11.47 -3.51 -16.22
CA GLU A 147 -11.37 -4.98 -16.31
C GLU A 147 -9.93 -5.49 -16.22
N ALA A 148 -8.98 -4.79 -16.84
CA ALA A 148 -7.57 -5.19 -16.86
C ALA A 148 -6.82 -4.66 -15.62
N PRO A 149 -5.95 -5.47 -14.97
CA PRO A 149 -5.21 -5.01 -13.81
C PRO A 149 -4.26 -3.86 -14.15
N TYR A 150 -4.00 -3.00 -13.17
CA TYR A 150 -2.90 -2.05 -13.18
C TYR A 150 -1.60 -2.78 -12.87
N LEU A 151 -0.56 -2.47 -13.65
CA LEU A 151 0.78 -3.03 -13.49
C LEU A 151 1.66 -1.95 -12.88
N PHE A 152 2.03 -2.12 -11.62
CA PHE A 152 2.98 -1.27 -10.92
C PHE A 152 4.35 -1.92 -10.98
N ASP A 153 5.37 -1.17 -11.42
CA ASP A 153 6.77 -1.60 -11.32
C ASP A 153 7.33 -1.13 -9.97
N VAL A 154 7.36 -2.05 -9.01
CA VAL A 154 7.72 -1.75 -7.62
C VAL A 154 9.22 -1.76 -7.44
N GLN A 155 9.73 -0.66 -6.90
CA GLN A 155 11.12 -0.52 -6.49
C GLN A 155 11.26 -0.73 -4.99
N GLU A 156 12.32 -1.44 -4.58
CA GLU A 156 12.70 -1.63 -3.18
C GLU A 156 13.84 -0.69 -2.81
N ASN A 157 13.67 0.02 -1.68
CA ASN A 157 14.72 0.78 -1.04
C ASN A 157 14.93 0.25 0.38
N THR A 158 16.06 -0.40 0.58
CA THR A 158 16.42 -1.00 1.87
C THR A 158 17.30 -0.06 2.67
N SER A 159 16.92 0.16 3.93
CA SER A 159 17.78 0.79 4.94
C SER A 159 18.15 -0.21 6.02
N TRP A 160 19.41 -0.17 6.46
CA TRP A 160 19.88 -0.95 7.59
C TRP A 160 19.94 -0.05 8.82
N SER A 161 19.17 -0.38 9.86
CA SER A 161 19.25 0.33 11.14
C SER A 161 19.53 -0.65 12.28
N LEU A 162 20.57 -0.36 13.06
CA LEU A 162 20.85 -1.09 14.31
C LEU A 162 19.89 -0.70 15.44
N PHE A 163 19.14 0.41 15.29
CA PHE A 163 18.31 0.99 16.33
C PHE A 163 16.82 1.09 15.97
N GLY A 164 16.38 0.42 14.90
CA GLY A 164 14.95 0.27 14.60
C GLY A 164 14.27 1.55 14.13
N GLU A 165 14.99 2.43 13.41
CA GLU A 165 14.35 3.55 12.72
C GLU A 165 13.25 3.03 11.78
N THR A 166 12.03 3.54 11.90
CA THR A 166 10.93 3.26 10.96
C THR A 166 11.12 4.06 9.68
N PRO A 167 10.84 3.47 8.50
CA PRO A 167 11.02 4.17 7.24
C PRO A 167 9.93 5.23 7.14
N LYS A 168 10.32 6.45 6.77
CA LYS A 168 9.37 7.54 6.56
C LYS A 168 8.48 7.18 5.37
N ALA A 169 7.16 7.33 5.53
CA ALA A 169 6.24 7.19 4.40
C ALA A 169 6.63 8.19 3.29
N PRO A 170 6.51 7.81 2.02
CA PRO A 170 6.74 8.74 0.92
C PRO A 170 5.75 9.92 1.00
N GLU A 171 6.15 11.05 0.45
CA GLU A 171 5.27 12.21 0.37
C GLU A 171 4.13 11.91 -0.62
N PRO A 172 2.89 12.36 -0.31
CA PRO A 172 1.77 12.15 -1.21
C PRO A 172 1.99 12.90 -2.54
N PRO A 173 1.48 12.39 -3.67
CA PRO A 173 1.53 13.12 -4.93
C PRO A 173 0.80 14.47 -4.79
N GLU A 174 1.51 15.56 -5.07
CA GLU A 174 0.98 16.92 -4.96
C GLU A 174 -0.08 17.19 -6.02
N CYS A 175 -1.20 17.81 -5.64
CA CYS A 175 -2.17 18.31 -6.59
C CYS A 175 -1.66 19.61 -7.24
N LYS A 176 -1.38 19.57 -8.54
CA LYS A 176 -0.85 20.71 -9.32
C LYS A 176 -1.86 21.29 -10.29
#